data_AF-A0A803MAQ2-F1
#
_entry.id   AF-A0A803MAQ2-F1
#
_cell.length_a   1.000
_cell.length_b   1.000
_cell.length_c   1.000
_cell.angle_alpha   90.00
_cell.angle_beta   90.00
_cell.angle_gamma   90.00
#
_symmetry.space_group_name_H-M   'P 1'
#
loop_
_entity.id
_entity.type
_entity.pdbx_description
1 polymer ?
#
loop_
_entity_poly.entity_id
_entity_poly.type
_entity_poly.pdbx_seq_one_letter_code
_entity_poly.pdbx_strand_id
1 'polypeptide(L)'
;MEGLVQCPANYVPLTPVSFLERAARVSPDQISMVYGDVNFTWKLTHQRCLKLASALSSHGISYGDFPKPAHKKSKQPFCQSAKAEEPCPKFEQRNGIENINVQ
;
A
#
# COMPACT_ATOMS: atom_id res chain seq x y z
N MET A 1 -22.28 -15.76 -2.27
CA MET A 1 -21.98 -14.84 -3.38
C MET A 1 -20.52 -15.07 -3.73
N GLU A 2 -20.26 -15.88 -4.76
CA GLU A 2 -18.90 -16.22 -5.17
C GLU A 2 -18.30 -15.00 -5.89
N GLY A 3 -17.16 -14.51 -5.41
CA GLY A 3 -16.45 -13.39 -6.01
C GLY A 3 -15.76 -13.80 -7.31
N LEU A 4 -15.60 -12.84 -8.23
CA LEU A 4 -14.85 -13.04 -9.47
C LEU A 4 -13.41 -13.48 -9.16
N VAL A 5 -12.90 -14.45 -9.92
CA VAL A 5 -11.49 -14.85 -9.86
C VAL A 5 -10.61 -13.63 -10.10
N GLN A 6 -9.62 -13.43 -9.23
CA GLN A 6 -8.67 -12.33 -9.38
C GLN A 6 -7.82 -12.56 -10.64
N CYS A 7 -7.81 -11.57 -11.51
CA CYS A 7 -7.03 -11.52 -12.73
C CYS A 7 -6.46 -10.09 -12.91
N PRO A 8 -5.44 -9.89 -13.76
CA PRO A 8 -4.86 -8.57 -13.95
C PRO A 8 -5.85 -7.48 -14.37
N ALA A 9 -7.00 -7.85 -14.95
CA ALA A 9 -8.04 -6.91 -15.34
C ALA A 9 -8.89 -6.40 -14.17
N ASN A 10 -9.04 -7.17 -13.08
CA ASN A 10 -9.87 -6.81 -11.93
C ASN A 10 -9.09 -6.64 -10.61
N TYR A 11 -7.81 -7.01 -10.60
CA TYR A 11 -6.96 -6.97 -9.41
C TYR A 11 -5.59 -6.37 -9.73
N VAL A 12 -5.27 -5.30 -9.02
CA VAL A 12 -3.92 -4.75 -8.89
C VAL A 12 -3.72 -4.47 -7.40
N PRO A 13 -2.63 -4.94 -6.77
CA PRO A 13 -2.40 -4.68 -5.35
C PRO A 13 -2.25 -3.17 -5.11
N LEU A 14 -3.02 -2.67 -4.16
CA LEU A 14 -2.99 -1.28 -3.78
C LEU A 14 -1.77 -1.04 -2.90
N THR A 15 -0.79 -0.31 -3.42
CA THR A 15 0.35 0.19 -2.64
C THR A 15 0.01 1.57 -2.10
N PRO A 16 0.68 2.05 -1.03
CA PRO A 16 0.46 3.41 -0.54
C PRO A 16 0.64 4.48 -1.63
N VAL A 17 1.60 4.27 -2.55
CA VAL A 17 1.85 5.18 -3.67
C VAL A 17 0.71 5.14 -4.69
N SER A 18 0.29 3.94 -5.11
CA SER A 18 -0.81 3.82 -6.09
C SER A 18 -2.17 4.22 -5.51
N PHE A 19 -2.34 4.11 -4.18
CA PHE A 19 -3.49 4.67 -3.48
C PHE A 19 -3.52 6.19 -3.55
N LEU A 20 -2.41 6.87 -3.24
CA LEU A 20 -2.33 8.32 -3.26
C LEU A 20 -2.67 8.90 -4.64
N GLU A 21 -2.12 8.28 -5.70
CA GLU A 21 -2.41 8.67 -7.09
C GLU A 21 -3.91 8.49 -7.41
N ARG A 22 -4.49 7.34 -7.05
CA ARG A 22 -5.91 7.06 -7.28
C ARG A 22 -6.83 7.99 -6.50
N ALA A 23 -6.53 8.26 -5.23
CA ALA A 23 -7.30 9.16 -4.38
C ALA A 23 -7.31 10.60 -4.92
N ALA A 24 -6.15 11.09 -5.37
CA ALA A 24 -6.04 12.40 -6.00
C ALA A 24 -6.79 12.51 -7.33
N ARG A 25 -7.01 11.39 -8.03
CA ARG A 25 -7.77 11.35 -9.29
C ARG A 25 -9.29 11.22 -9.07
N VAL A 26 -9.71 10.38 -8.13
CA VAL A 26 -11.13 10.07 -7.90
C VAL A 26 -11.81 11.12 -7.03
N SER A 27 -11.12 11.63 -6.01
CA SER A 27 -11.67 12.56 -5.01
C SER A 27 -10.72 13.74 -4.75
N PRO A 28 -10.36 14.53 -5.78
CA PRO A 28 -9.28 15.54 -5.69
C PRO A 28 -9.50 16.59 -4.60
N ASP A 29 -10.73 17.03 -4.41
CA ASP A 29 -11.09 18.14 -3.53
C ASP A 29 -11.54 17.69 -2.13
N GLN A 30 -11.60 16.37 -1.88
CA GLN A 30 -11.89 15.85 -0.55
C GLN A 30 -10.66 16.00 0.37
N ILE A 31 -10.93 16.22 1.66
CA ILE A 31 -9.90 16.34 2.68
C ILE A 31 -9.20 14.98 2.87
N SER A 32 -7.87 15.02 2.87
CA SER A 32 -6.99 13.88 3.03
C SER A 32 -6.28 13.87 4.38
N MET A 33 -6.01 15.05 4.94
CA MET A 33 -5.28 15.22 6.19
C MET A 33 -5.72 16.52 6.85
N VAL A 34 -5.96 16.45 8.16
CA VAL A 34 -6.25 17.58 9.04
C VAL A 34 -5.15 17.63 10.10
N TYR A 35 -4.47 18.76 10.20
CA TYR A 35 -3.42 18.99 11.19
C TYR A 35 -3.55 20.40 11.78
N GLY A 36 -4.15 20.49 12.97
CA GLY A 36 -4.54 21.78 13.55
C GLY A 36 -5.48 22.52 12.60
N ASP A 37 -5.16 23.79 12.30
CA ASP A 37 -5.92 24.62 11.36
C ASP A 37 -5.59 24.33 9.88
N VAL A 38 -4.61 23.45 9.62
CA VAL A 38 -4.17 23.14 8.26
C VAL A 38 -4.93 21.93 7.73
N ASN A 39 -5.59 22.13 6.60
CA ASN A 39 -6.33 21.09 5.88
C ASN A 39 -5.71 20.87 4.50
N PHE A 40 -5.48 19.60 4.15
CA PHE A 40 -4.96 19.22 2.83
C PHE A 40 -5.96 18.37 2.07
N THR A 41 -6.23 18.73 0.82
CA THR A 41 -6.99 17.88 -0.10
C THR A 41 -6.13 16.77 -0.68
N TRP A 42 -6.74 15.69 -1.19
CA TRP A 42 -6.00 14.60 -1.85
C TRP A 42 -5.13 15.10 -3.01
N LYS A 43 -5.62 16.07 -3.79
CA LYS A 43 -4.83 16.71 -4.86
C LYS A 43 -3.57 17.39 -4.31
N LEU A 44 -3.69 18.15 -3.24
CA LEU A 44 -2.57 18.89 -2.65
C LEU A 44 -1.55 17.93 -2.00
N THR A 45 -2.02 16.91 -1.29
CA THR A 45 -1.17 15.87 -0.69
C THR A 45 -0.35 15.15 -1.77
N HIS A 46 -0.98 14.70 -2.86
CA HIS A 46 -0.27 14.06 -3.96
C HIS A 46 0.79 14.96 -4.60
N GLN A 47 0.47 16.22 -4.87
CA GLN A 47 1.43 17.18 -5.42
C GLN A 47 2.63 17.42 -4.50
N ARG A 48 2.40 17.51 -3.18
CA ARG A 48 3.48 17.67 -2.19
C ARG A 48 4.39 16.45 -2.15
N CYS A 49 3.82 15.25 -2.17
CA CYS A 49 4.59 14.00 -2.24
C CYS A 49 5.47 13.95 -3.49
N LEU A 50 4.95 14.34 -4.67
CA LEU A 50 5.74 14.37 -5.91
C LEU A 50 6.88 15.39 -5.85
N LYS A 51 6.63 16.59 -5.31
CA LYS A 51 7.69 17.60 -5.11
C LYS A 51 8.79 17.09 -4.19
N LEU A 52 8.42 16.44 -3.09
CA LEU A 52 9.38 15.82 -2.17
C LEU A 52 10.16 14.70 -2.86
N ALA A 53 9.48 13.80 -3.56
CA ALA A 53 10.13 12.71 -4.30
C ALA A 53 11.13 13.25 -5.33
N SER A 54 10.76 14.27 -6.10
CA SER A 54 11.65 14.92 -7.06
C SER A 54 12.88 15.54 -6.39
N ALA A 55 12.70 16.19 -5.23
CA ALA A 55 13.81 16.73 -4.45
C ALA A 55 14.73 15.63 -3.89
N LEU A 56 14.17 14.52 -3.40
CA LEU A 56 14.98 13.38 -2.92
C LEU A 56 15.80 12.78 -4.06
N SER A 57 15.18 12.60 -5.24
CA SER A 57 15.88 12.11 -6.44
C SER A 57 16.98 13.06 -6.91
N SER A 58 16.78 14.38 -6.82
CA SER A 58 17.84 15.34 -7.17
C SER A 58 19.01 15.33 -6.19
N HIS A 59 18.79 14.89 -4.95
CA HIS A 59 19.84 14.67 -3.94
C HIS A 59 20.49 13.28 -4.07
N GLY A 60 20.18 12.52 -5.12
CA GLY A 60 20.79 11.21 -5.40
C GLY A 60 20.18 10.06 -4.60
N ILE A 61 19.11 10.28 -3.84
CA ILE A 61 18.45 9.24 -3.06
C ILE A 61 17.63 8.36 -4.01
N SER A 62 18.00 7.08 -4.06
CA SER A 62 17.38 6.07 -4.92
C SER A 62 16.83 4.90 -4.12
N TYR A 63 15.95 4.14 -4.77
CA TYR A 63 15.41 2.92 -4.20
C TYR A 63 16.53 1.91 -3.90
N GLY A 64 16.68 1.54 -2.62
CA GLY A 64 17.71 0.63 -2.14
C GLY A 64 18.89 1.29 -1.41
N ASP A 65 18.91 2.63 -1.29
CA ASP A 65 19.93 3.35 -0.50
C ASP A 65 19.75 3.16 1.01
N PHE A 66 18.54 2.78 1.44
CA PHE A 66 18.33 2.34 2.82
C PHE A 66 18.85 0.91 2.99
N PRO A 67 19.55 0.60 4.10
CA PRO A 67 20.02 -0.75 4.36
C PRO A 67 18.84 -1.70 4.31
N LYS A 68 18.89 -2.65 3.37
CA LYS A 68 17.90 -3.73 3.33
C LYS A 68 17.93 -4.38 4.71
N PRO A 69 16.78 -4.57 5.38
CA PRO A 69 16.77 -5.37 6.59
C PRO A 69 17.44 -6.69 6.24
N ALA A 70 18.43 -7.09 7.03
CA ALA A 70 19.12 -8.35 6.84
C ALA A 70 18.05 -9.44 6.93
N HIS A 71 17.55 -9.89 5.77
CA HIS A 71 16.72 -11.07 5.71
C HIS A 71 17.61 -12.21 6.21
N LYS A 72 17.44 -12.61 7.48
CA LYS A 72 17.79 -13.96 7.88
C LYS A 72 16.97 -14.83 6.94
N LYS A 73 17.65 -15.49 5.99
CA LYS A 73 17.01 -16.46 5.09
C LYS A 73 16.47 -17.58 5.96
N SER A 74 15.25 -17.45 6.48
CA SER A 74 14.45 -18.62 6.80
C SER A 74 14.16 -19.27 5.45
N LYS A 75 14.89 -20.34 5.16
CA LYS A 75 14.56 -21.25 4.07
C LYS A 75 13.21 -21.88 4.41
N GLN A 76 12.11 -21.19 4.14
CA GLN A 76 10.82 -21.85 3.97
C GLN A 76 10.75 -22.26 2.51
N PRO A 77 10.59 -23.56 2.22
CA PRO A 77 10.47 -24.02 0.85
C PRO A 77 9.19 -23.43 0.26
N PHE A 78 9.35 -22.67 -0.82
CA PHE A 78 8.28 -22.38 -1.75
C PHE A 78 7.69 -23.73 -2.19
N CYS A 79 6.44 -23.99 -1.82
CA CYS A 79 5.75 -25.26 -2.00
C CYS A 79 5.97 -25.84 -3.40
N GLN A 80 6.68 -26.97 -3.47
CA GLN A 80 6.52 -27.92 -4.55
C GLN A 80 5.56 -29.01 -4.06
N SER A 81 4.44 -29.13 -4.77
CA SER A 81 3.64 -30.36 -4.91
C SER A 81 2.94 -30.90 -3.65
N ALA A 82 1.61 -30.80 -3.60
CA ALA A 82 0.76 -31.91 -3.15
C ALA A 82 -0.71 -31.66 -3.52
N LYS A 83 -1.30 -32.67 -4.17
CA LYS A 83 -2.74 -32.84 -4.41
C LYS A 83 -3.49 -33.11 -3.09
N ALA A 84 -4.80 -32.85 -3.14
CA ALA A 84 -5.89 -33.41 -2.34
C ALA A 84 -6.17 -32.80 -0.94
N GLU A 85 -7.28 -32.05 -0.92
CA GLU A 85 -8.40 -32.11 0.04
C GLU A 85 -8.10 -32.13 1.55
N GLU A 86 -8.30 -30.97 2.19
CA GLU A 86 -9.12 -30.71 3.41
C GLU A 86 -8.65 -29.39 4.08
N PRO A 87 -9.54 -28.42 4.40
CA PRO A 87 -9.13 -27.08 4.84
C PRO A 87 -8.79 -27.05 6.33
N CYS A 88 -7.51 -26.88 6.66
CA CYS A 88 -7.04 -26.59 8.02
C CYS A 88 -7.21 -25.09 8.40
N PRO A 89 -7.33 -24.78 9.70
CA PRO A 89 -8.13 -23.68 10.23
C PRO A 89 -7.43 -22.30 10.23
N LYS A 90 -8.27 -21.28 10.34
CA LYS A 90 -8.00 -19.83 10.37
C LYS A 90 -6.65 -19.46 11.00
N PHE A 91 -5.78 -18.84 10.20
CA PHE A 91 -4.67 -18.03 10.71
C PHE A 91 -5.06 -16.55 10.59
N GLU A 92 -5.37 -15.95 11.74
CA GLU A 92 -5.80 -14.57 11.87
C GLU A 92 -4.61 -13.63 11.63
N GLN A 93 -4.53 -13.07 10.42
CA GLN A 93 -3.68 -11.91 10.18
C GLN A 93 -4.44 -10.67 10.66
N ARG A 94 -4.18 -10.26 11.91
CA ARG A 94 -4.48 -8.90 12.36
C ARG A 94 -3.61 -7.93 11.57
N ASN A 95 -4.11 -7.54 10.39
CA ASN A 95 -3.67 -6.36 9.68
C ASN A 95 -4.21 -5.16 10.45
N GLY A 96 -3.42 -4.69 11.42
CA GLY A 96 -3.69 -3.46 12.15
C GLY A 96 -3.52 -2.26 11.22
N ILE A 97 -4.62 -1.83 10.60
CA ILE A 97 -4.94 -0.43 10.34
C ILE A 97 -6.45 -0.29 10.54
N GLU A 98 -6.89 -0.44 11.80
CA GLU A 98 -8.20 0.06 12.20
C GLU A 98 -8.01 1.48 12.76
N ASN A 99 -8.94 2.36 12.37
CA ASN A 99 -9.21 3.70 12.90
C ASN A 99 -8.45 4.86 12.24
N ILE A 100 -8.92 5.27 11.06
CA ILE A 100 -9.10 6.70 10.78
C ILE A 100 -10.58 6.98 10.98
N ASN A 101 -10.94 7.33 12.21
CA ASN A 101 -12.26 7.84 12.54
C ASN A 101 -12.39 9.22 11.88
N VAL A 102 -13.21 9.32 10.84
CA VAL A 102 -13.75 10.59 10.37
C VAL A 102 -15.14 10.66 10.98
N GLN A 103 -15.33 11.59 11.92
CA GLN A 103 -16.64 11.91 12.48
C GLN A 103 -17.62 12.35 11.39
#